data_AF-A0A131Y480-F1
#
_entry.id   AF-A0A131Y480-F1
#
_cell.length_a   1.000
_cell.length_b   1.000
_cell.length_c   1.000
_cell.angle_alpha   90.00
_cell.angle_beta   90.00
_cell.angle_gamma   90.00
#
_symmetry.space_group_name_H-M   'P 1'
#
loop_
_entity.id
_entity.type
_entity.pdbx_description
1 polymer ?
#
loop_
_entity_poly.entity_id
_entity_poly.type
_entity_poly.pdbx_seq_one_letter_code
_entity_poly.pdbx_strand_id
1 'polypeptide(L)'
;MRIVCLLLPLVGTVFADPKVYLKDEFADGDGWTSRWVHSTKKGSEQGTFKLSAGKFHGDPEKDLGIQTSEDARFYGLSTKFEPFSNDGKTLVVQFTVKHEQNIDCGGGYVKLFDCSLDQKEMHGESPYHIMFGPDICGPGTKKVHVIFNYKGKNLLINKEIRCKDDVYTHLYTLIVKPDNTYTVKIDNEVVESGELEKDWSFLPPKKIKDPAAKKPEDWDDRAKIDDPEDTKPEDWDQPEYIPDPDATKPEDWDDEMDGEWEPPQINNPAFKGEWKPKQIDNPAYKGAWVHPEIDNPEYSPDPKLHSYKEICTLGFDLWQVKSGTIFDNIL
;
A
#
# COMPACT_ATOMS: atom_id res chain seq x y z
N MET A 1 74.00 -7.85 -4.12
CA MET A 1 72.62 -8.38 -4.11
C MET A 1 71.86 -7.68 -2.98
N ARG A 2 70.97 -6.73 -3.30
CA ARG A 2 70.16 -6.01 -2.30
C ARG A 2 68.87 -6.80 -2.08
N ILE A 3 68.65 -7.26 -0.86
CA ILE A 3 67.42 -7.95 -0.46
C ILE A 3 66.39 -6.86 -0.12
N VAL A 4 65.32 -6.78 -0.92
CA VAL A 4 64.16 -5.94 -0.64
C VAL A 4 63.14 -6.82 0.07
N CYS A 5 63.03 -6.68 1.40
CA CYS A 5 61.93 -7.27 2.16
C CYS A 5 60.67 -6.43 1.96
N LEU A 6 59.76 -6.92 1.13
CA LEU A 6 58.39 -6.42 1.03
C LEU A 6 57.61 -6.88 2.27
N LEU A 7 57.38 -5.96 3.21
CA LEU A 7 56.39 -6.12 4.29
C LEU A 7 55.01 -5.82 3.70
N LEU A 8 54.22 -6.87 3.44
CA LEU A 8 52.79 -6.72 3.18
C LEU A 8 52.07 -6.34 4.49
N PRO A 9 51.24 -5.29 4.52
CA PRO A 9 50.40 -5.02 5.67
C PRO A 9 49.28 -6.06 5.73
N LEU A 10 49.24 -6.83 6.82
CA LEU A 10 48.12 -7.70 7.16
C LEU A 10 46.91 -6.79 7.48
N VAL A 11 45.98 -6.65 6.55
CA VAL A 11 44.70 -6.00 6.81
C VAL A 11 43.87 -6.95 7.68
N GLY A 12 43.87 -6.72 8.98
CA GLY A 12 43.00 -7.45 9.91
C GLY A 12 41.53 -7.09 9.65
N THR A 13 40.75 -8.04 9.15
CA THR A 13 39.29 -7.94 9.14
C THR A 13 38.79 -8.01 10.59
N VAL A 14 38.34 -6.87 11.11
CA VAL A 14 37.61 -6.81 12.39
C VAL A 14 36.22 -7.39 12.16
N PHE A 15 35.98 -8.61 12.64
CA PHE A 15 34.62 -9.13 12.78
C PHE A 15 34.04 -8.47 14.03
N ALA A 16 33.08 -7.57 13.85
CA ALA A 16 32.26 -7.08 14.97
C ALA A 16 31.14 -8.09 15.20
N ASP A 17 31.04 -8.63 16.41
CA ASP A 17 29.91 -9.47 16.80
C ASP A 17 28.59 -8.69 16.68
N PRO A 18 27.49 -9.32 16.23
CA PRO A 18 26.20 -8.65 16.12
C PRO A 18 25.69 -8.27 17.51
N LYS A 19 25.37 -6.99 17.72
CA LYS A 19 24.78 -6.51 18.96
C LYS A 19 23.29 -6.87 18.99
N VAL A 20 22.90 -7.73 19.91
CA VAL A 20 21.51 -8.11 20.18
C VAL A 20 20.94 -7.18 21.26
N TYR A 21 19.81 -6.54 20.98
CA TYR A 21 19.15 -5.61 21.91
C TYR A 21 18.01 -6.27 22.69
N LEU A 22 17.26 -7.14 22.03
CA LEU A 22 16.22 -7.97 22.63
C LEU A 22 16.32 -9.38 22.03
N LYS A 23 16.12 -10.39 22.87
CA LYS A 23 15.93 -11.77 22.42
C LYS A 23 15.00 -12.45 23.41
N ASP A 24 13.88 -13.00 22.93
CA ASP A 24 13.00 -13.83 23.75
C ASP A 24 12.48 -15.01 22.94
N GLU A 25 12.71 -16.21 23.46
CA GLU A 25 12.31 -17.51 22.90
C GLU A 25 11.31 -18.23 23.83
N PHE A 26 10.92 -17.59 24.95
CA PHE A 26 9.96 -18.11 25.94
C PHE A 26 10.20 -19.54 26.46
N ALA A 27 11.41 -20.07 26.27
CA ALA A 27 11.79 -21.45 26.61
C ALA A 27 12.04 -21.68 28.12
N ASP A 28 11.96 -20.63 28.95
CA ASP A 28 12.25 -20.66 30.38
C ASP A 28 10.99 -20.75 31.26
N GLY A 29 9.92 -21.34 30.74
CA GLY A 29 8.66 -21.54 31.46
C GLY A 29 8.05 -20.20 31.87
N ASP A 30 7.66 -20.04 33.13
CA ASP A 30 7.00 -18.80 33.61
C ASP A 30 7.94 -17.59 33.71
N GLY A 31 9.24 -17.72 33.39
CA GLY A 31 10.22 -16.64 33.49
C GLY A 31 9.85 -15.38 32.67
N TRP A 32 9.12 -15.54 31.56
CA TRP A 32 8.65 -14.43 30.73
C TRP A 32 7.74 -13.46 31.49
N THR A 33 6.98 -13.92 32.50
CA THR A 33 6.08 -13.06 33.29
C THR A 33 6.83 -11.98 34.07
N SER A 34 8.13 -12.17 34.32
CA SER A 34 8.99 -11.16 34.93
C SER A 34 9.54 -10.14 33.94
N ARG A 35 9.63 -10.52 32.65
CA ARG A 35 10.18 -9.69 31.56
C ARG A 35 9.12 -8.87 30.84
N TRP A 36 7.89 -9.38 30.78
CA TRP A 36 6.78 -8.78 30.04
C TRP A 36 5.73 -8.20 30.98
N VAL A 37 5.21 -7.03 30.64
CA VAL A 37 4.24 -6.28 31.43
C VAL A 37 2.95 -6.15 30.63
N HIS A 38 1.85 -6.59 31.24
CA HIS A 38 0.52 -6.38 30.71
C HIS A 38 0.10 -4.92 30.86
N SER A 39 -0.47 -4.35 29.80
CA SER A 39 -1.22 -3.09 29.90
C SER A 39 -2.50 -3.33 30.68
N THR A 40 -2.92 -2.32 31.43
CA THR A 40 -4.20 -2.27 32.15
C THR A 40 -5.16 -1.26 31.54
N LYS A 41 -4.79 -0.58 30.44
CA LYS A 41 -5.52 0.57 29.89
C LYS A 41 -6.95 0.24 29.47
N LYS A 42 -7.18 -0.97 28.94
CA LYS A 42 -8.50 -1.42 28.45
C LYS A 42 -9.38 -2.02 29.55
N GLY A 43 -8.92 -2.04 30.80
CA GLY A 43 -9.68 -2.52 31.94
C GLY A 43 -10.25 -3.92 31.70
N SER A 44 -11.57 -4.07 31.79
CA SER A 44 -12.26 -5.35 31.60
C SER A 44 -12.23 -5.89 30.17
N GLU A 45 -11.86 -5.10 29.16
CA GLU A 45 -11.71 -5.53 27.76
C GLU A 45 -10.28 -5.98 27.42
N GLN A 46 -9.38 -5.91 28.39
CA GLN A 46 -8.00 -6.38 28.24
C GLN A 46 -7.97 -7.91 28.31
N GLY A 47 -7.54 -8.54 27.23
CA GLY A 47 -7.28 -9.97 27.15
C GLY A 47 -5.93 -10.35 27.74
N THR A 48 -5.81 -11.61 28.14
CA THR A 48 -4.62 -12.17 28.77
C THR A 48 -3.81 -13.06 27.82
N PHE A 49 -2.48 -12.96 27.91
CA PHE A 49 -1.57 -13.87 27.22
C PHE A 49 -1.26 -15.06 28.13
N LYS A 50 -1.10 -16.23 27.53
CA LYS A 50 -0.67 -17.45 28.21
C LYS A 50 0.48 -18.10 27.44
N LEU A 51 1.34 -18.84 28.12
CA LEU A 51 2.37 -19.61 27.45
C LEU A 51 1.77 -20.87 26.81
N SER A 52 2.03 -21.11 25.52
CA SER A 52 1.57 -22.32 24.83
C SER A 52 2.35 -22.58 23.55
N ALA A 53 2.54 -23.86 23.20
CA ALA A 53 3.02 -24.30 21.89
C ALA A 53 1.87 -24.57 20.88
N GLY A 54 0.62 -24.34 21.30
CA GLY A 54 -0.56 -24.68 20.50
C GLY A 54 -0.88 -26.18 20.47
N LYS A 55 -1.89 -26.55 19.67
CA LYS A 55 -2.36 -27.94 19.50
C LYS A 55 -1.41 -28.80 18.67
N PHE A 56 -0.63 -28.18 17.79
CA PHE A 56 0.40 -28.86 17.01
C PHE A 56 1.67 -28.01 16.95
N HIS A 57 2.84 -28.63 17.01
CA HIS A 57 4.13 -27.94 17.07
C HIS A 57 5.21 -28.87 16.49
N GLY A 58 6.36 -28.30 16.13
CA GLY A 58 7.55 -29.07 15.79
C GLY A 58 8.22 -29.64 17.04
N ASP A 59 8.36 -28.80 18.07
CA ASP A 59 8.98 -29.14 19.35
C ASP A 59 8.18 -28.46 20.50
N PRO A 60 7.60 -29.24 21.44
CA PRO A 60 6.72 -28.71 22.49
C PRO A 60 7.42 -27.76 23.46
N GLU A 61 8.75 -27.82 23.58
CA GLU A 61 9.53 -26.98 24.49
C GLU A 61 10.08 -25.74 23.78
N LYS A 62 10.47 -25.87 22.51
CA LYS A 62 11.05 -24.76 21.73
C LYS A 62 10.02 -23.87 21.06
N ASP A 63 8.85 -24.41 20.74
CA ASP A 63 7.77 -23.65 20.10
C ASP A 63 6.81 -23.03 21.14
N LEU A 64 7.22 -22.97 22.41
CA LEU A 64 6.47 -22.23 23.42
C LEU A 64 6.52 -20.75 23.08
N GLY A 65 5.36 -20.12 23.00
CA GLY A 65 5.24 -18.69 22.81
C GLY A 65 4.08 -18.10 23.59
N ILE A 66 3.96 -16.77 23.56
CA ILE A 66 2.84 -16.07 24.16
C ILE A 66 1.62 -16.17 23.24
N GLN A 67 0.55 -16.77 23.75
CA GLN A 67 -0.70 -17.02 23.03
C GLN A 67 -1.82 -16.11 23.53
N THR A 68 -2.57 -15.49 22.62
CA THR A 68 -3.84 -14.82 22.95
C THR A 68 -4.87 -15.84 23.41
N SER A 69 -5.58 -15.59 24.54
CA SER A 69 -6.39 -16.63 25.21
C SER A 69 -7.90 -16.41 25.25
N GLU A 70 -8.38 -15.20 24.96
CA GLU A 70 -9.76 -14.75 25.05
C GLU A 70 -10.25 -14.10 23.75
N ASP A 71 -11.39 -14.54 23.23
CA ASP A 71 -12.00 -14.00 22.01
C ASP A 71 -12.55 -12.57 22.21
N ALA A 72 -12.54 -11.79 21.13
CA ALA A 72 -13.03 -10.40 21.08
C ALA A 72 -12.46 -9.51 22.18
N ARG A 73 -11.12 -9.53 22.32
CA ARG A 73 -10.38 -8.74 23.31
C ARG A 73 -9.28 -7.89 22.68
N PHE A 74 -8.96 -6.80 23.37
CA PHE A 74 -7.73 -6.05 23.14
C PHE A 74 -6.59 -6.69 23.92
N TYR A 75 -5.43 -6.81 23.31
CA TYR A 75 -4.23 -7.38 23.90
C TYR A 75 -3.14 -6.32 24.01
N GLY A 76 -2.50 -6.25 25.16
CA GLY A 76 -1.54 -5.22 25.51
C GLY A 76 -0.44 -5.87 26.35
N LEU A 77 0.70 -6.14 25.76
CA LEU A 77 1.86 -6.74 26.44
C LEU A 77 3.13 -6.09 25.91
N SER A 78 4.03 -5.67 26.79
CA SER A 78 5.26 -5.00 26.38
C SER A 78 6.45 -5.41 27.23
N THR A 79 7.65 -5.28 26.68
CA THR A 79 8.90 -5.52 27.40
C THR A 79 9.89 -4.41 27.10
N LYS A 80 10.63 -3.99 28.14
CA LYS A 80 11.71 -3.01 28.03
C LYS A 80 13.05 -3.71 27.89
N PHE A 81 13.93 -3.10 27.11
CA PHE A 81 15.31 -3.53 26.93
C PHE A 81 16.25 -2.32 26.99
N GLU A 82 17.55 -2.58 26.92
CA GLU A 82 18.58 -1.54 26.95
C GLU A 82 18.36 -0.52 25.83
N PRO A 83 18.14 0.77 26.16
CA PRO A 83 17.88 1.81 25.17
C PRO A 83 18.98 1.90 24.12
N PHE A 84 18.59 2.05 22.86
CA PHE A 84 19.55 2.23 21.76
C PHE A 84 19.01 3.14 20.66
N SER A 85 19.93 3.62 19.82
CA SER A 85 19.60 4.34 18.57
C SER A 85 20.10 3.53 17.38
N ASN A 86 19.33 3.55 16.30
CA ASN A 86 19.75 3.01 15.01
C ASN A 86 20.37 4.06 14.08
N ASP A 87 20.70 5.27 14.56
CA ASP A 87 21.41 6.29 13.76
C ASP A 87 22.74 5.71 13.24
N GLY A 88 22.89 5.68 11.91
CA GLY A 88 24.07 5.13 11.25
C GLY A 88 24.22 3.60 11.36
N LYS A 89 23.20 2.87 11.80
CA LYS A 89 23.22 1.40 11.97
C LYS A 89 21.99 0.75 11.35
N THR A 90 22.13 -0.50 10.92
CA THR A 90 21.00 -1.30 10.48
C THR A 90 20.17 -1.74 11.68
N LEU A 91 18.86 -1.50 11.63
CA LEU A 91 17.87 -2.06 12.54
C LEU A 91 17.31 -3.33 11.91
N VAL A 92 17.23 -4.41 12.68
CA VAL A 92 16.53 -5.64 12.30
C VAL A 92 15.50 -5.92 13.39
N VAL A 93 14.27 -6.21 12.99
CA VAL A 93 13.19 -6.64 13.89
C VAL A 93 12.64 -7.94 13.31
N GLN A 94 12.66 -9.00 14.09
CA GLN A 94 12.21 -10.31 13.66
C GLN A 94 11.38 -10.99 14.74
N PHE A 95 10.34 -11.69 14.32
CA PHE A 95 9.52 -12.51 15.21
C PHE A 95 8.73 -13.54 14.39
N THR A 96 8.26 -14.59 15.05
CA THR A 96 7.34 -15.56 14.46
C THR A 96 5.92 -15.31 14.94
N VAL A 97 4.96 -15.57 14.05
CA VAL A 97 3.53 -15.50 14.32
C VAL A 97 2.88 -16.76 13.79
N LYS A 98 2.01 -17.36 14.60
CA LYS A 98 1.22 -18.52 14.21
C LYS A 98 -0.26 -18.29 14.52
N HIS A 99 -1.09 -18.27 13.48
CA HIS A 99 -2.55 -18.15 13.61
C HIS A 99 -3.22 -19.53 13.61
N GLU A 100 -2.90 -20.38 14.59
CA GLU A 100 -3.39 -21.76 14.66
C GLU A 100 -4.92 -21.86 14.65
N GLN A 101 -5.59 -20.87 15.22
CA GLN A 101 -7.03 -20.81 15.34
C GLN A 101 -7.75 -20.56 14.00
N ASN A 102 -7.03 -20.37 12.88
CA ASN A 102 -7.58 -19.88 11.62
C ASN A 102 -8.26 -18.52 11.82
N ILE A 103 -7.45 -17.49 12.00
CA ILE A 103 -7.88 -16.14 12.38
C ILE A 103 -8.75 -15.51 11.26
N ASP A 104 -9.85 -14.90 11.66
CA ASP A 104 -10.78 -14.19 10.77
C ASP A 104 -10.55 -12.69 10.78
N CYS A 105 -10.41 -12.09 11.96
CA CYS A 105 -10.01 -10.70 12.14
C CYS A 105 -9.17 -10.51 13.41
N GLY A 106 -7.92 -10.11 13.24
CA GLY A 106 -7.06 -9.62 14.28
C GLY A 106 -5.64 -9.28 13.81
N GLY A 107 -4.98 -8.44 14.61
CA GLY A 107 -3.60 -8.04 14.36
C GLY A 107 -2.60 -9.10 14.83
N GLY A 108 -1.46 -9.18 14.14
CA GLY A 108 -0.31 -10.00 14.49
C GLY A 108 1.01 -9.23 14.41
N TYR A 109 0.99 -7.92 14.65
CA TYR A 109 2.14 -7.03 14.53
C TYR A 109 2.76 -6.65 15.88
N VAL A 110 4.02 -6.20 15.84
CA VAL A 110 4.69 -5.56 16.96
C VAL A 110 4.75 -4.06 16.77
N LYS A 111 4.86 -3.32 17.87
CA LYS A 111 5.19 -1.89 17.91
C LYS A 111 6.51 -1.70 18.66
N LEU A 112 7.39 -0.87 18.12
CA LEU A 112 8.57 -0.36 18.81
C LEU A 112 8.27 1.03 19.36
N PHE A 113 8.62 1.27 20.62
CA PHE A 113 8.37 2.53 21.30
C PHE A 113 9.66 3.14 21.85
N ASP A 114 9.56 4.44 22.17
CA ASP A 114 10.60 5.15 22.91
C ASP A 114 10.66 4.72 24.39
N CYS A 115 11.53 5.39 25.14
CA CYS A 115 11.73 5.16 26.57
C CYS A 115 10.62 5.72 27.46
N SER A 116 9.81 6.66 26.93
CA SER A 116 8.78 7.37 27.66
C SER A 116 7.50 6.56 27.87
N LEU A 117 7.35 5.45 27.14
CA LEU A 117 6.18 4.58 27.27
C LEU A 117 6.01 4.05 28.72
N ASP A 118 4.83 4.32 29.27
CA ASP A 118 4.31 3.59 30.43
C ASP A 118 3.64 2.29 29.94
N GLN A 119 4.29 1.16 30.23
CA GLN A 119 3.83 -0.17 29.81
C GLN A 119 2.43 -0.51 30.33
N LYS A 120 2.05 -0.01 31.52
CA LYS A 120 0.72 -0.28 32.11
C LYS A 120 -0.38 0.52 31.43
N GLU A 121 -0.04 1.61 30.77
CA GLU A 121 -0.98 2.50 30.08
C GLU A 121 -0.89 2.35 28.54
N MET A 122 -0.14 1.37 28.02
CA MET A 122 0.03 1.15 26.58
C MET A 122 -1.31 0.81 25.89
N HIS A 123 -1.58 1.43 24.75
CA HIS A 123 -2.80 1.24 23.95
C HIS A 123 -2.63 1.69 22.49
N GLY A 124 -3.70 1.57 21.71
CA GLY A 124 -3.82 1.96 20.28
C GLY A 124 -3.15 3.27 19.89
N GLU A 125 -3.34 4.31 20.71
CA GLU A 125 -2.90 5.69 20.45
C GLU A 125 -1.54 6.02 21.08
N SER A 126 -0.94 5.10 21.85
CA SER A 126 0.41 5.28 22.39
C SER A 126 1.40 5.56 21.25
N PRO A 127 2.15 6.67 21.29
CA PRO A 127 3.11 7.02 20.25
C PRO A 127 4.17 5.94 20.10
N TYR A 128 4.23 5.30 18.94
CA TYR A 128 5.25 4.32 18.59
C TYR A 128 6.17 4.88 17.51
N HIS A 129 7.35 4.29 17.36
CA HIS A 129 8.29 4.59 16.29
C HIS A 129 8.00 3.79 15.04
N ILE A 130 7.86 2.47 15.19
CA ILE A 130 7.64 1.54 14.07
C ILE A 130 6.53 0.56 14.48
N MET A 131 5.57 0.30 13.58
CA MET A 131 4.68 -0.85 13.68
C MET A 131 4.96 -1.79 12.51
N PHE A 132 5.19 -3.06 12.80
CA PHE A 132 5.55 -4.06 11.82
C PHE A 132 4.90 -5.41 12.06
N GLY A 133 4.27 -5.99 11.05
CA GLY A 133 3.79 -7.38 11.06
C GLY A 133 2.44 -7.60 10.38
N PRO A 134 1.94 -8.84 10.37
CA PRO A 134 0.69 -9.21 9.72
C PRO A 134 -0.54 -8.56 10.39
N ASP A 135 -1.54 -8.25 9.58
CA ASP A 135 -2.87 -7.82 9.99
C ASP A 135 -3.91 -8.43 9.06
N ILE A 136 -4.83 -9.19 9.64
CA ILE A 136 -5.85 -9.95 8.95
C ILE A 136 -7.20 -9.45 9.45
N CYS A 137 -8.10 -9.05 8.57
CA CYS A 137 -9.49 -8.77 8.90
C CYS A 137 -10.40 -9.02 7.70
N GLY A 138 -11.05 -10.18 7.71
CA GLY A 138 -11.89 -10.66 6.64
C GLY A 138 -11.12 -10.93 5.34
N PRO A 139 -11.84 -11.05 4.20
CA PRO A 139 -11.21 -11.29 2.91
C PRO A 139 -10.49 -10.06 2.34
N GLY A 140 -10.86 -8.85 2.77
CA GLY A 140 -10.37 -7.59 2.21
C GLY A 140 -9.07 -7.08 2.81
N THR A 141 -8.79 -7.37 4.08
CA THR A 141 -7.59 -6.89 4.77
C THR A 141 -6.71 -8.08 5.14
N LYS A 142 -5.64 -8.30 4.39
CA LYS A 142 -4.64 -9.34 4.68
C LYS A 142 -3.29 -8.82 4.21
N LYS A 143 -2.66 -8.01 5.04
CA LYS A 143 -1.43 -7.30 4.68
C LYS A 143 -0.44 -7.26 5.82
N VAL A 144 0.82 -7.05 5.49
CA VAL A 144 1.86 -6.72 6.46
C VAL A 144 1.90 -5.20 6.62
N HIS A 145 1.64 -4.72 7.82
CA HIS A 145 1.87 -3.31 8.15
C HIS A 145 3.37 -3.07 8.27
N VAL A 146 3.82 -1.96 7.68
CA VAL A 146 5.14 -1.37 7.90
C VAL A 146 4.90 0.13 8.03
N ILE A 147 4.74 0.60 9.26
CA ILE A 147 4.35 1.97 9.57
C ILE A 147 5.48 2.64 10.31
N PHE A 148 5.96 3.77 9.79
CA PHE A 148 6.96 4.60 10.44
C PHE A 148 6.30 5.86 11.02
N ASN A 149 6.63 6.20 12.25
CA ASN A 149 6.31 7.52 12.78
C ASN A 149 7.36 8.53 12.32
N TYR A 150 6.90 9.60 11.68
CA TYR A 150 7.73 10.71 11.26
C TYR A 150 7.03 12.03 11.56
N LYS A 151 7.70 12.90 12.31
CA LYS A 151 7.16 14.22 12.74
C LYS A 151 5.76 14.12 13.37
N GLY A 152 5.54 13.09 14.19
CA GLY A 152 4.28 12.85 14.90
C GLY A 152 3.16 12.24 14.07
N LYS A 153 3.42 11.88 12.81
CA LYS A 153 2.45 11.19 11.93
C LYS A 153 2.88 9.75 11.67
N ASN A 154 1.92 8.84 11.74
CA ASN A 154 2.12 7.43 11.39
C ASN A 154 1.91 7.27 9.87
N LEU A 155 2.98 6.96 9.15
CA LEU A 155 2.99 6.85 7.70
C LEU A 155 2.94 5.37 7.32
N LEU A 156 1.89 4.97 6.62
CA LEU A 156 1.73 3.62 6.09
C LEU A 156 2.57 3.45 4.82
N ILE A 157 3.06 2.24 4.60
CA ILE A 157 3.69 1.87 3.33
C ILE A 157 2.67 1.99 2.19
N ASN A 158 3.11 2.56 1.07
CA ASN A 158 2.27 2.73 -0.12
C ASN A 158 2.11 1.43 -0.93
N LYS A 159 2.99 0.46 -0.70
CA LYS A 159 2.98 -0.87 -1.32
C LYS A 159 2.12 -1.84 -0.54
N GLU A 160 1.44 -2.74 -1.25
CA GLU A 160 0.67 -3.81 -0.63
C GLU A 160 1.54 -5.06 -0.46
N ILE A 161 1.85 -5.40 0.79
CA ILE A 161 2.60 -6.62 1.13
C ILE A 161 1.61 -7.64 1.67
N ARG A 162 1.41 -8.76 0.96
CA ARG A 162 0.49 -9.82 1.39
C ARG A 162 1.06 -10.59 2.59
N CYS A 163 0.29 -10.69 3.67
CA CYS A 163 0.65 -11.56 4.79
C CYS A 163 0.21 -13.01 4.54
N LYS A 164 0.79 -13.94 5.30
CA LYS A 164 0.37 -15.34 5.34
C LYS A 164 -0.88 -15.47 6.20
N ASP A 165 -1.84 -16.27 5.75
CA ASP A 165 -3.17 -16.42 6.35
C ASP A 165 -3.55 -17.89 6.59
N ASP A 166 -2.56 -18.80 6.58
CA ASP A 166 -2.74 -20.19 6.98
C ASP A 166 -2.53 -20.37 8.51
N VAL A 167 -2.53 -21.62 8.96
CA VAL A 167 -2.47 -21.99 10.38
C VAL A 167 -1.04 -22.26 10.89
N TYR A 168 -0.04 -22.19 10.03
CA TYR A 168 1.35 -22.49 10.36
C TYR A 168 2.09 -21.28 10.93
N THR A 169 3.28 -21.55 11.46
CA THR A 169 4.17 -20.52 11.97
C THR A 169 4.89 -19.86 10.81
N HIS A 170 4.82 -18.53 10.75
CA HIS A 170 5.56 -17.73 9.77
C HIS A 170 6.51 -16.75 10.44
N LEU A 171 7.68 -16.58 9.84
CA LEU A 171 8.71 -15.67 10.30
C LEU A 171 8.60 -14.33 9.57
N TYR A 172 8.46 -13.23 10.29
CA TYR A 172 8.44 -11.88 9.72
C TYR A 172 9.71 -11.14 10.12
N THR A 173 10.42 -10.58 9.14
CA THR A 173 11.65 -9.81 9.37
C THR A 173 11.58 -8.46 8.67
N LEU A 174 11.77 -7.37 9.41
CA LEU A 174 11.97 -6.03 8.88
C LEU A 174 13.45 -5.65 9.06
N ILE A 175 14.07 -5.19 7.98
CA ILE A 175 15.44 -4.68 7.98
C ILE A 175 15.37 -3.23 7.51
N VAL A 176 15.88 -2.30 8.30
CA VAL A 176 15.97 -0.87 7.96
C VAL A 176 17.43 -0.44 8.02
N LYS A 177 17.96 0.09 6.92
CA LYS A 177 19.38 0.41 6.77
C LYS A 177 19.63 1.92 6.88
N PRO A 178 20.88 2.32 7.20
CA PRO A 178 21.22 3.73 7.38
C PRO A 178 21.25 4.55 6.08
N ASP A 179 21.15 3.89 4.92
CA ASP A 179 21.03 4.52 3.60
C ASP A 179 19.58 4.81 3.20
N ASN A 180 18.65 4.82 4.17
CA ASN A 180 17.20 4.96 3.96
C ASN A 180 16.59 3.87 3.05
N THR A 181 17.19 2.67 3.01
CA THR A 181 16.56 1.50 2.37
C THR A 181 15.95 0.55 3.40
N TYR A 182 14.98 -0.23 2.97
CA TYR A 182 14.35 -1.26 3.79
C TYR A 182 14.20 -2.59 3.03
N THR A 183 14.01 -3.66 3.79
CA THR A 183 13.69 -4.99 3.27
C THR A 183 12.72 -5.67 4.21
N VAL A 184 11.65 -6.24 3.66
CA VAL A 184 10.71 -7.10 4.38
C VAL A 184 10.92 -8.52 3.90
N LYS A 185 11.05 -9.45 4.84
CA LYS A 185 11.09 -10.87 4.57
C LYS A 185 9.95 -11.59 5.26
N ILE A 186 9.46 -12.62 4.60
CA ILE A 186 8.54 -13.61 5.17
C ILE A 186 9.19 -14.97 4.96
N ASP A 187 9.32 -15.76 6.02
CA ASP A 187 9.94 -17.09 6.00
C ASP A 187 11.37 -17.08 5.44
N ASN A 188 12.14 -16.06 5.80
CA ASN A 188 13.50 -15.75 5.30
C ASN A 188 13.61 -15.38 3.81
N GLU A 189 12.50 -15.37 3.06
CA GLU A 189 12.46 -14.92 1.67
C GLU A 189 12.15 -13.43 1.59
N VAL A 190 12.86 -12.70 0.73
CA VAL A 190 12.58 -11.28 0.49
C VAL A 190 11.28 -11.15 -0.29
N VAL A 191 10.27 -10.55 0.34
CA VAL A 191 8.97 -10.29 -0.29
C VAL A 191 8.84 -8.85 -0.78
N GLU A 192 9.56 -7.91 -0.15
CA GLU A 192 9.55 -6.49 -0.54
C GLU A 192 10.87 -5.81 -0.17
N SER A 193 11.29 -4.84 -0.98
CA SER A 193 12.46 -4.01 -0.70
C SER A 193 12.42 -2.68 -1.47
N GLY A 194 13.00 -1.63 -0.93
CA GLY A 194 13.01 -0.33 -1.59
C GLY A 194 13.63 0.78 -0.76
N GLU A 195 13.27 2.01 -1.10
CA GLU A 195 13.71 3.24 -0.44
C GLU A 195 12.57 3.83 0.37
N LEU A 196 12.86 4.26 1.60
CA LEU A 196 11.87 4.86 2.51
C LEU A 196 11.20 6.09 1.87
N GLU A 197 11.97 6.96 1.21
CA GLU A 197 11.45 8.19 0.57
C GLU A 197 10.47 7.91 -0.58
N LYS A 198 10.60 6.77 -1.28
CA LYS A 198 9.73 6.41 -2.42
C LYS A 198 8.48 5.66 -1.98
N ASP A 199 8.62 4.77 -1.02
CA ASP A 199 7.57 3.82 -0.65
C ASP A 199 6.68 4.34 0.49
N TRP A 200 7.00 5.51 1.07
CA TRP A 200 6.18 6.24 2.04
C TRP A 200 6.15 7.73 1.72
N SER A 201 5.08 8.39 2.16
CA SER A 201 4.90 9.84 2.02
C SER A 201 5.57 10.63 3.15
N PHE A 202 6.89 10.44 3.35
CA PHE A 202 7.66 11.17 4.37
C PHE A 202 7.81 12.66 4.06
N LEU A 203 8.09 12.97 2.79
CA LEU A 203 8.43 14.30 2.32
C LEU A 203 7.39 14.77 1.29
N PRO A 204 7.25 16.09 1.11
CA PRO A 204 6.48 16.65 -0.01
C PRO A 204 6.96 16.11 -1.36
N PRO A 205 6.12 16.13 -2.42
CA PRO A 205 6.55 15.69 -3.74
C PRO A 205 7.71 16.55 -4.25
N LYS A 206 8.68 15.94 -4.94
CA LYS A 206 9.85 16.64 -5.47
C LYS A 206 9.48 17.71 -6.49
N LYS A 207 8.40 17.47 -7.24
CA LYS A 207 7.89 18.35 -8.28
C LYS A 207 6.43 18.70 -8.02
N ILE A 208 6.06 19.93 -8.31
CA ILE A 208 4.69 20.43 -8.26
C ILE A 208 4.35 21.09 -9.59
N LYS A 209 3.07 21.12 -9.93
CA LYS A 209 2.58 21.90 -11.07
C LYS A 209 2.87 23.38 -10.85
N ASP A 210 3.42 24.06 -11.84
CA ASP A 210 3.77 25.49 -11.76
C ASP A 210 2.55 26.38 -11.52
N PRO A 211 2.35 26.96 -10.33
CA PRO A 211 1.16 27.76 -10.03
C PRO A 211 1.04 29.01 -10.92
N ALA A 212 2.13 29.45 -11.57
CA ALA A 212 2.12 30.58 -12.50
C ALA A 212 1.76 30.17 -13.94
N ALA A 213 1.87 28.89 -14.29
CA ALA A 213 1.57 28.42 -15.62
C ALA A 213 0.06 28.37 -15.87
N LYS A 214 -0.36 28.96 -16.97
CA LYS A 214 -1.73 28.88 -17.48
C LYS A 214 -1.68 28.30 -18.88
N LYS A 215 -2.72 27.55 -19.23
CA LYS A 215 -2.90 27.10 -20.61
C LYS A 215 -2.98 28.35 -21.51
N PRO A 216 -2.15 28.45 -22.56
CA PRO A 216 -2.23 29.58 -23.49
C PRO A 216 -3.60 29.65 -24.18
N GLU A 217 -4.12 30.86 -24.41
CA GLU A 217 -5.40 31.06 -25.09
C GLU A 217 -5.37 30.60 -26.56
N ASP A 218 -4.19 30.61 -27.19
CA ASP A 218 -3.95 30.13 -28.55
C ASP A 218 -3.79 28.60 -28.65
N TRP A 219 -3.91 27.87 -27.53
CA TRP A 219 -3.71 26.42 -27.50
C TRP A 219 -4.98 25.65 -27.81
N ASP A 220 -5.12 25.23 -29.06
CA ASP A 220 -6.22 24.39 -29.52
C ASP A 220 -5.98 22.93 -29.11
N ASP A 221 -6.89 22.36 -28.32
CA ASP A 221 -6.84 20.93 -27.93
C ASP A 221 -7.54 20.02 -28.95
N ARG A 222 -8.20 20.59 -29.96
CA ARG A 222 -8.91 19.81 -30.98
C ARG A 222 -7.90 19.26 -31.97
N ALA A 223 -7.67 17.95 -31.91
CA ALA A 223 -6.83 17.25 -32.88
C ALA A 223 -7.41 17.34 -34.31
N LYS A 224 -8.74 17.43 -34.43
CA LYS A 224 -9.46 17.56 -35.69
C LYS A 224 -10.42 18.74 -35.64
N ILE A 225 -10.56 19.43 -36.77
CA ILE A 225 -11.50 20.52 -36.97
C ILE A 225 -12.32 20.27 -38.24
N ASP A 226 -13.49 20.87 -38.30
CA ASP A 226 -14.31 20.92 -39.51
C ASP A 226 -13.51 21.58 -40.64
N ASP A 227 -13.51 20.95 -41.81
CA ASP A 227 -12.87 21.47 -43.01
C ASP A 227 -13.59 22.76 -43.45
N PRO A 228 -12.94 23.94 -43.39
CA PRO A 228 -13.58 25.19 -43.75
C PRO A 228 -13.89 25.29 -45.26
N GLU A 229 -13.27 24.44 -46.09
CA GLU A 229 -13.48 24.41 -47.54
C GLU A 229 -14.52 23.34 -47.96
N ASP A 230 -14.95 22.46 -47.05
CA ASP A 230 -15.99 21.48 -47.33
C ASP A 230 -17.36 22.14 -47.14
N THR A 231 -17.97 22.55 -48.24
CA THR A 231 -19.33 23.13 -48.25
C THR A 231 -20.37 22.04 -48.47
N LYS A 232 -21.53 22.21 -47.84
CA LYS A 232 -22.69 21.33 -48.07
C LYS A 232 -23.05 21.27 -49.56
N PRO A 233 -23.01 20.09 -50.19
CA PRO A 233 -23.44 19.93 -51.57
C PRO A 233 -24.92 20.29 -51.75
N GLU A 234 -25.27 20.93 -52.86
CA GLU A 234 -26.66 21.32 -53.17
C GLU A 234 -27.61 20.11 -53.25
N ASP A 235 -27.10 18.92 -53.53
CA ASP A 235 -27.86 17.67 -53.65
C ASP A 235 -28.03 16.91 -52.31
N TRP A 236 -27.55 17.45 -51.19
CA TRP A 236 -27.54 16.74 -49.90
C TRP A 236 -28.89 16.73 -49.18
N ASP A 237 -29.65 17.83 -49.25
CA ASP A 237 -30.96 17.96 -48.60
C ASP A 237 -32.05 17.28 -49.42
N GLN A 238 -32.03 15.96 -49.42
CA GLN A 238 -33.09 15.15 -49.97
C GLN A 238 -34.16 14.89 -48.90
N PRO A 239 -35.45 14.78 -49.27
CA PRO A 239 -36.48 14.39 -48.32
C PRO A 239 -36.23 12.97 -47.81
N GLU A 240 -36.48 12.72 -46.52
CA GLU A 240 -36.32 11.41 -45.88
C GLU A 240 -37.24 10.35 -46.51
N TYR A 241 -38.41 10.79 -47.00
CA TYR A 241 -39.41 9.95 -47.63
C TYR A 241 -39.68 10.43 -49.06
N ILE A 242 -39.71 9.50 -50.02
CA ILE A 242 -40.13 9.74 -51.40
C ILE A 242 -41.30 8.81 -51.75
N PRO A 243 -42.21 9.23 -52.65
CA PRO A 243 -43.18 8.34 -53.29
C PRO A 243 -42.50 7.09 -53.87
N ASP A 244 -43.06 5.91 -53.61
CA ASP A 244 -42.57 4.66 -54.21
C ASP A 244 -42.76 4.69 -55.74
N PRO A 245 -41.68 4.70 -56.54
CA PRO A 245 -41.77 4.78 -58.00
C PRO A 245 -42.31 3.49 -58.64
N ASP A 246 -42.26 2.36 -57.92
CA ASP A 246 -42.76 1.06 -58.39
C ASP A 246 -44.20 0.80 -57.94
N ALA A 247 -44.77 1.68 -57.11
CA ALA A 247 -46.16 1.58 -56.72
C ALA A 247 -47.08 1.99 -57.89
N THR A 248 -47.92 1.06 -58.30
CA THR A 248 -48.99 1.31 -59.26
C THR A 248 -50.32 1.38 -58.54
N LYS A 249 -51.17 2.32 -58.93
CA LYS A 249 -52.54 2.43 -58.46
C LYS A 249 -53.28 1.09 -58.60
N PRO A 250 -53.87 0.53 -57.53
CA PRO A 250 -54.63 -0.72 -57.62
C PRO A 250 -55.79 -0.61 -58.61
N GLU A 251 -56.10 -1.69 -59.34
CA GLU A 251 -57.19 -1.71 -60.32
C GLU A 251 -58.58 -1.47 -59.68
N ASP A 252 -58.74 -1.80 -58.40
CA ASP A 252 -59.97 -1.63 -57.63
C ASP A 252 -60.09 -0.27 -56.89
N TRP A 253 -59.24 0.72 -57.20
CA TRP A 253 -59.29 2.04 -56.55
C TRP A 253 -60.26 3.02 -57.22
N ASP A 254 -61.17 3.62 -56.46
CA ASP A 254 -62.18 4.58 -56.94
C ASP A 254 -61.89 6.01 -56.42
N ASP A 255 -61.48 6.92 -57.32
CA ASP A 255 -61.12 8.29 -56.93
C ASP A 255 -62.31 9.13 -56.42
N GLU A 256 -63.56 8.80 -56.79
CA GLU A 256 -64.76 9.52 -56.30
C GLU A 256 -65.13 9.13 -54.86
N MET A 257 -64.80 7.89 -54.46
CA MET A 257 -65.16 7.34 -53.14
C MET A 257 -63.99 7.33 -52.15
N ASP A 258 -62.76 7.07 -52.60
CA ASP A 258 -61.55 6.91 -51.77
C ASP A 258 -60.59 8.12 -51.83
N GLY A 259 -60.80 9.05 -52.79
CA GLY A 259 -59.95 10.22 -53.03
C GLY A 259 -58.83 10.01 -54.05
N GLU A 260 -58.07 11.07 -54.38
CA GLU A 260 -56.92 10.96 -55.28
C GLU A 260 -55.88 9.99 -54.69
N TRP A 261 -55.56 8.94 -55.44
CA TRP A 261 -54.57 7.95 -55.02
C TRP A 261 -53.17 8.57 -54.90
N GLU A 262 -52.58 8.47 -53.72
CA GLU A 262 -51.18 8.83 -53.47
C GLU A 262 -50.34 7.54 -53.26
N PRO A 263 -49.21 7.38 -53.95
CA PRO A 263 -48.31 6.25 -53.73
C PRO A 263 -47.77 6.21 -52.29
N PRO A 264 -47.54 5.02 -51.71
CA PRO A 264 -46.95 4.89 -50.39
C PRO A 264 -45.55 5.53 -50.37
N GLN A 265 -45.23 6.18 -49.25
CA GLN A 265 -43.91 6.77 -49.05
C GLN A 265 -42.90 5.72 -48.63
N ILE A 266 -41.77 5.64 -49.34
CA ILE A 266 -40.62 4.80 -49.00
C ILE A 266 -39.44 5.66 -48.55
N ASN A 267 -38.54 5.07 -47.77
CA ASN A 267 -37.30 5.73 -47.38
C ASN A 267 -36.47 6.07 -48.62
N ASN A 268 -36.11 7.34 -48.75
CA ASN A 268 -35.31 7.81 -49.88
C ASN A 268 -33.88 7.27 -49.78
N PRO A 269 -33.42 6.43 -50.73
CA PRO A 269 -32.04 5.93 -50.72
C PRO A 269 -30.98 7.03 -50.84
N ALA A 270 -31.36 8.22 -51.34
CA ALA A 270 -30.51 9.38 -51.47
C ALA A 270 -30.48 10.27 -50.22
N PHE A 271 -31.29 10.00 -49.19
CA PHE A 271 -31.26 10.74 -47.93
C PHE A 271 -30.00 10.38 -47.13
N LYS A 272 -29.10 11.35 -46.96
CA LYS A 272 -27.80 11.18 -46.30
C LYS A 272 -27.79 11.70 -44.85
N GLY A 273 -28.95 12.13 -44.31
CA GLY A 273 -29.09 12.70 -42.97
C GLY A 273 -28.56 14.13 -42.84
N GLU A 274 -28.43 14.62 -41.61
CA GLU A 274 -27.87 15.96 -41.34
C GLU A 274 -26.41 16.04 -41.82
N TRP A 275 -26.14 17.00 -42.71
CA TRP A 275 -24.78 17.22 -43.20
C TRP A 275 -23.86 17.71 -42.09
N LYS A 276 -22.64 17.14 -42.04
CA LYS A 276 -21.55 17.61 -41.20
C LYS A 276 -20.29 17.76 -42.07
N PRO A 277 -19.51 18.84 -41.92
CA PRO A 277 -18.26 19.01 -42.65
C PRO A 277 -17.30 17.85 -42.36
N LYS A 278 -16.48 17.50 -43.35
CA LYS A 278 -15.36 16.57 -43.14
C LYS A 278 -14.45 17.08 -42.04
N GLN A 279 -13.87 16.15 -41.27
CA GLN A 279 -12.90 16.45 -40.23
C GLN A 279 -11.49 16.40 -40.83
N ILE A 280 -10.76 17.51 -40.78
CA ILE A 280 -9.33 17.59 -41.13
C ILE A 280 -8.47 17.68 -39.88
N ASP A 281 -7.22 17.25 -39.98
CA ASP A 281 -6.26 17.41 -38.89
C ASP A 281 -5.99 18.89 -38.67
N ASN A 282 -6.11 19.34 -37.43
CA ASN A 282 -5.98 20.75 -37.07
C ASN A 282 -4.51 21.18 -37.15
N PRO A 283 -4.12 22.07 -38.09
CA PRO A 283 -2.74 22.52 -38.21
C PRO A 283 -2.24 23.30 -36.98
N ALA A 284 -3.16 23.83 -36.15
CA ALA A 284 -2.84 24.54 -34.91
C ALA A 284 -2.74 23.63 -33.68
N TYR A 285 -3.03 22.33 -33.80
CA TYR A 285 -2.95 21.38 -32.69
C TYR A 285 -1.49 21.08 -32.34
N LYS A 286 -1.05 21.59 -31.18
CA LYS A 286 0.32 21.41 -30.65
C LYS A 286 0.43 20.20 -29.70
N GLY A 287 -0.61 19.37 -29.61
CA GLY A 287 -0.74 18.29 -28.63
C GLY A 287 -1.64 18.68 -27.45
N ALA A 288 -2.00 17.72 -26.60
CA ALA A 288 -2.71 18.04 -25.36
C ALA A 288 -1.81 18.88 -24.45
N TRP A 289 -2.33 20.01 -23.94
CA TRP A 289 -1.56 20.85 -23.03
C TRP A 289 -1.19 20.09 -21.76
N VAL A 290 0.12 19.90 -21.53
CA VAL A 290 0.65 19.33 -20.30
C VAL A 290 1.12 20.46 -19.41
N HIS A 291 0.51 20.58 -18.24
CA HIS A 291 0.87 21.61 -17.28
C HIS A 291 2.32 21.43 -16.81
N PRO A 292 3.19 22.45 -16.92
CA PRO A 292 4.60 22.30 -16.56
C PRO A 292 4.75 22.01 -15.06
N GLU A 293 5.78 21.23 -14.74
CA GLU A 293 6.17 20.88 -13.38
C GLU A 293 7.47 21.61 -13.01
N ILE A 294 7.51 22.20 -11.83
CA ILE A 294 8.67 22.87 -11.24
C ILE A 294 9.11 22.14 -9.98
N ASP A 295 10.37 22.35 -9.59
CA ASP A 295 10.88 21.82 -8.32
C ASP A 295 10.11 22.43 -7.15
N ASN A 296 9.71 21.59 -6.21
CA ASN A 296 8.93 22.00 -5.06
C ASN A 296 9.83 22.74 -4.04
N PRO A 297 9.59 24.04 -3.75
CA PRO A 297 10.39 24.78 -2.79
C PRO A 297 10.30 24.22 -1.36
N GLU A 298 9.24 23.48 -1.04
CA GLU A 298 9.05 22.84 0.27
C GLU A 298 9.74 21.47 0.37
N TYR A 299 10.26 20.92 -0.74
CA TYR A 299 10.99 19.67 -0.72
C TYR A 299 12.42 19.90 -0.21
N SER A 300 12.78 19.16 0.84
CA SER A 300 14.14 19.08 1.34
C SER A 300 14.48 17.63 1.67
N PRO A 301 15.57 17.06 1.11
CA PRO A 301 15.93 15.68 1.35
C PRO A 301 16.34 15.46 2.81
N ASP A 302 15.90 14.35 3.39
CA ASP A 302 16.22 13.97 4.77
C ASP A 302 17.04 12.66 4.78
N PRO A 303 18.34 12.69 5.09
CA PRO A 303 19.16 11.47 5.13
C PRO A 303 18.88 10.61 6.37
N LYS A 304 18.04 11.06 7.32
CA LYS A 304 17.78 10.40 8.60
C LYS A 304 16.35 9.88 8.75
N LEU A 305 15.63 9.63 7.64
CA LEU A 305 14.29 9.03 7.67
C LEU A 305 14.24 7.69 8.43
N HIS A 306 15.31 6.89 8.32
CA HIS A 306 15.42 5.61 9.03
C HIS A 306 15.67 5.73 10.54
N SER A 307 16.17 6.88 11.01
CA SER A 307 16.87 6.99 12.30
C SER A 307 15.93 7.42 13.42
N TYR A 308 15.89 6.62 14.48
CA TYR A 308 15.24 6.92 15.75
C TYR A 308 16.28 7.21 16.83
N LYS A 309 16.03 8.25 17.63
CA LYS A 309 16.96 8.72 18.66
C LYS A 309 17.09 7.74 19.83
N GLU A 310 15.99 7.07 20.17
CA GLU A 310 15.93 6.07 21.22
C GLU A 310 14.86 5.03 20.89
N ILE A 311 15.14 3.76 21.12
CA ILE A 311 14.22 2.64 21.03
C ILE A 311 14.45 1.83 22.29
N CYS A 312 13.39 1.59 23.06
CA CYS A 312 13.53 1.05 24.42
C CYS A 312 12.51 -0.03 24.76
N THR A 313 11.40 -0.10 24.03
CA THR A 313 10.29 -1.00 24.34
C THR A 313 9.77 -1.66 23.07
N LEU A 314 9.47 -2.95 23.15
CA LEU A 314 8.68 -3.67 22.14
C LEU A 314 7.35 -4.04 22.80
N GLY A 315 6.25 -3.83 22.09
CA GLY A 315 4.93 -4.18 22.59
C GLY A 315 3.99 -4.74 21.53
N PHE A 316 3.10 -5.60 22.00
CA PHE A 316 1.93 -6.09 21.30
C PHE A 316 0.73 -5.27 21.77
N ASP A 317 0.14 -4.51 20.86
CA ASP A 317 -1.10 -3.78 21.06
C ASP A 317 -2.06 -4.13 19.93
N LEU A 318 -2.88 -5.14 20.19
CA LEU A 318 -3.63 -5.88 19.18
C LEU A 318 -5.12 -5.92 19.53
N TRP A 319 -5.95 -6.05 18.51
CA TRP A 319 -7.32 -6.52 18.64
C TRP A 319 -7.42 -7.88 17.97
N GLN A 320 -8.07 -8.86 18.60
CA GLN A 320 -8.39 -10.14 17.97
C GLN A 320 -9.84 -10.54 18.26
N VAL A 321 -10.60 -10.82 17.20
CA VAL A 321 -11.94 -11.40 17.29
C VAL A 321 -11.84 -12.85 17.74
N LYS A 322 -10.98 -13.64 17.08
CA LYS A 322 -10.70 -15.03 17.46
C LYS A 322 -9.28 -15.17 18.01
N SER A 323 -9.19 -15.54 19.28
CA SER A 323 -7.93 -15.75 20.00
C SER A 323 -7.27 -17.08 19.65
N GLY A 324 -5.98 -17.20 19.99
CA GLY A 324 -5.16 -18.39 19.73
C GLY A 324 -3.87 -18.11 18.95
N THR A 325 -3.62 -16.85 18.60
CA THR A 325 -2.37 -16.45 17.92
C THR A 325 -1.21 -16.61 18.87
N ILE A 326 -0.15 -17.28 18.43
CA ILE A 326 1.09 -17.48 19.20
C ILE A 326 2.18 -16.60 18.58
N PHE A 327 2.90 -15.87 19.44
CA PHE A 327 4.10 -15.11 19.07
C PHE A 327 5.32 -15.70 19.77
N ASP A 328 6.42 -15.84 19.04
CA ASP A 328 7.67 -16.41 19.54
C ASP A 328 8.88 -15.85 18.75
N ASN A 329 10.10 -16.24 19.16
CA ASN A 329 11.38 -15.98 18.51
C ASN A 329 11.62 -14.50 18.23
N ILE A 330 11.37 -13.65 19.23
CA ILE A 330 11.52 -12.19 19.16
C ILE A 330 13.02 -11.86 19.12
N LEU A 331 13.44 -11.07 18.12
CA LEU A 331 14.83 -10.64 17.91
C LEU A 331 14.94 -9.20 17.39
#